data_AF-A0A8C7PHN8-F1
#
_entry.id   AF-A0A8C7PHN8-F1
#
_cell.length_a   1.000
_cell.length_b   1.000
_cell.length_c   1.000
_cell.angle_alpha   90.00
_cell.angle_beta   90.00
_cell.angle_gamma   90.00
#
_symmetry.space_group_name_H-M   'P 1'
#
loop_
_entity.id
_entity.type
_entity.pdbx_description
1 polymer ?
#
loop_
_entity_poly.entity_id
_entity_poly.type
_entity_poly.pdbx_seq_one_letter_code
_entity_poly.pdbx_strand_id
1 'polypeptide(L)'
;MTFLVKVSVSPSEFLELFYVTYGSFIPLSETDVLEHLKNKCNTDFIDKKLNIHLEVLKYKAGLASIPMNCFKVDYNKHTLTLEDLSTLDDQNWVNDQVINMYGELIMEATEHKVHFFNSFFHRQLVAKGYEGVKRWTKKVDLFSKSLLLIPIHLEIHWSLITVDMANHHIHYYDSQGIVFKYTIENIMRYILAEAKEKKQATYQNGWKMIINKGIPQQKNDSDCGVFVLEYCKCLALKEPLQFTQDDMPKVRKRIYKELCDCKLSD
;
A
#
# COMPACT_ATOMS: atom_id res chain seq x y z
N MET A 1 29.88 -29.09 -21.28
CA MET A 1 28.62 -28.96 -22.02
C MET A 1 27.50 -29.25 -21.02
N THR A 2 27.09 -28.23 -20.27
CA THR A 2 26.08 -28.38 -19.21
C THR A 2 24.71 -28.22 -19.85
N PHE A 3 23.98 -29.32 -19.97
CA PHE A 3 22.59 -29.30 -20.42
C PHE A 3 21.76 -28.58 -19.34
N LEU A 4 21.44 -27.31 -19.58
CA LEU A 4 20.33 -26.66 -18.88
C LEU A 4 19.04 -27.29 -19.39
N VAL A 5 18.56 -28.31 -18.67
CA VAL A 5 17.21 -28.84 -18.86
C VAL A 5 16.25 -27.73 -18.42
N LYS A 6 15.73 -26.96 -19.38
CA LYS A 6 14.60 -26.06 -19.13
C LYS A 6 13.38 -26.94 -18.82
N VAL A 7 13.02 -27.06 -17.55
CA VAL A 7 11.77 -27.69 -17.13
C VAL A 7 10.61 -26.82 -17.66
N SER A 8 9.74 -27.40 -18.48
CA SER A 8 8.68 -26.70 -19.18
C SER A 8 7.38 -26.64 -18.35
N VAL A 9 7.21 -25.65 -17.48
CA VAL A 9 6.02 -25.49 -16.61
C VAL A 9 4.72 -25.28 -17.38
N SER A 10 3.78 -26.23 -17.46
CA SER A 10 2.52 -26.13 -18.26
C SER A 10 1.64 -24.92 -17.89
N PRO A 11 0.71 -24.44 -18.75
CA PRO A 11 -0.21 -23.35 -18.38
C PRO A 11 -1.01 -23.64 -17.10
N SER A 12 -1.45 -24.89 -16.91
CA SER A 12 -2.14 -25.30 -15.69
C SER A 12 -1.21 -25.25 -14.48
N GLU A 13 0.04 -25.67 -14.61
CA GLU A 13 1.03 -25.55 -13.52
C GLU A 13 1.36 -24.09 -13.20
N PHE A 14 1.44 -23.22 -14.21
CA PHE A 14 1.60 -21.78 -13.99
C PHE A 14 0.44 -21.19 -13.21
N LEU A 15 -0.80 -21.50 -13.62
CA LEU A 15 -1.99 -21.00 -12.93
C LEU A 15 -2.10 -21.54 -11.51
N GLU A 16 -1.73 -22.80 -11.28
CA GLU A 16 -1.64 -23.40 -9.95
C GLU A 16 -0.59 -22.68 -9.09
N LEU A 17 0.64 -22.52 -9.58
CA LEU A 17 1.70 -21.82 -8.86
C LEU A 17 1.32 -20.36 -8.57
N PHE A 18 0.73 -19.68 -9.56
CA PHE A 18 0.25 -18.31 -9.41
C PHE A 18 -0.81 -18.23 -8.32
N TYR A 19 -1.80 -19.13 -8.36
CA TYR A 19 -2.89 -19.15 -7.40
C TYR A 19 -2.41 -19.54 -5.99
N VAL A 20 -1.47 -20.48 -5.86
CA VAL A 20 -0.84 -20.81 -4.57
C VAL A 20 -0.03 -19.63 -4.02
N THR A 21 0.61 -18.85 -4.87
CA THR A 21 1.44 -17.71 -4.47
C THR A 21 0.58 -16.52 -4.03
N TYR A 22 -0.47 -16.21 -4.81
CA TYR A 22 -1.23 -14.98 -4.64
C TYR A 22 -2.61 -15.20 -4.02
N GLY A 23 -3.09 -16.43 -3.91
CA GLY A 23 -4.42 -16.77 -3.39
C GLY A 23 -5.59 -16.33 -4.28
N SER A 24 -5.32 -15.56 -5.34
CA SER A 24 -6.29 -15.04 -6.29
C SER A 24 -5.64 -14.75 -7.63
N PHE A 25 -6.46 -14.39 -8.62
CA PHE A 25 -6.00 -13.89 -9.91
C PHE A 25 -6.07 -12.36 -10.03
N ILE A 26 -6.29 -11.63 -8.93
CA ILE A 26 -6.31 -10.16 -8.91
C ILE A 26 -5.01 -9.61 -9.52
N PRO A 27 -3.80 -10.00 -9.06
CA PRO A 27 -2.57 -9.45 -9.61
C PRO A 27 -2.26 -9.94 -11.03
N LEU A 28 -2.99 -10.93 -11.56
CA LEU A 28 -2.71 -11.50 -12.87
C LEU A 28 -2.98 -10.46 -13.96
N SER A 29 -1.94 -10.16 -14.72
CA SER A 29 -1.94 -9.28 -15.87
C SER A 29 -1.71 -10.04 -17.17
N GLU A 30 -2.06 -9.42 -18.30
CA GLU A 30 -1.70 -9.97 -19.61
C GLU A 30 -0.17 -10.08 -19.77
N THR A 31 0.59 -9.17 -19.16
CA THR A 31 2.06 -9.20 -19.17
C THR A 31 2.64 -10.42 -18.46
N ASP A 32 2.08 -10.84 -17.32
CA ASP A 32 2.53 -12.05 -16.61
C ASP A 32 2.33 -13.30 -17.49
N VAL A 33 1.18 -13.34 -18.16
CA VAL A 33 0.85 -14.38 -19.13
C VAL A 33 1.83 -14.37 -20.31
N LEU A 34 2.12 -13.20 -20.87
CA LEU A 34 3.04 -13.04 -22.00
C LEU A 34 4.49 -13.38 -21.62
N GLU A 35 4.95 -13.00 -20.43
CA GLU A 35 6.29 -13.33 -19.94
C GLU A 35 6.45 -14.85 -19.76
N HIS A 36 5.46 -15.50 -19.13
CA HIS A 36 5.44 -16.95 -19.01
C HIS A 36 5.49 -17.64 -20.39
N LEU A 37 4.68 -17.16 -21.35
CA LEU A 37 4.68 -17.66 -22.71
C LEU A 37 6.02 -17.48 -23.45
N LYS A 38 6.64 -16.30 -23.33
CA LYS A 38 7.95 -15.99 -23.94
C LYS A 38 9.04 -16.90 -23.39
N ASN A 39 8.99 -17.21 -22.09
CA ASN A 39 9.95 -18.11 -21.45
C ASN A 39 9.83 -19.56 -21.95
N LYS A 40 8.69 -19.95 -22.54
CA LYS A 40 8.42 -21.32 -23.02
C LYS A 40 8.41 -21.51 -24.53
N CYS A 41 8.18 -20.48 -25.35
CA CYS A 41 7.91 -20.67 -26.78
C CYS A 41 8.61 -19.64 -27.68
N ASN A 42 9.30 -20.12 -28.71
CA ASN A 42 9.60 -19.30 -29.89
C ASN A 42 8.29 -19.07 -30.67
N THR A 43 7.88 -17.80 -30.71
CA THR A 43 6.98 -17.14 -31.68
C THR A 43 5.82 -17.96 -32.27
N ASP A 44 4.69 -17.91 -31.56
CA ASP A 44 3.32 -17.92 -32.14
C ASP A 44 2.38 -17.35 -31.08
N PHE A 45 1.91 -16.11 -31.24
CA PHE A 45 1.44 -15.27 -30.13
C PHE A 45 -0.08 -15.06 -30.05
N ILE A 46 -0.84 -15.24 -31.13
CA ILE A 46 -2.27 -14.87 -31.15
C ILE A 46 -3.17 -16.02 -30.68
N ASP A 47 -3.03 -17.23 -31.24
CA ASP A 47 -3.81 -18.41 -30.80
C ASP A 47 -3.54 -18.80 -29.35
N LYS A 48 -2.32 -18.56 -28.86
CA LYS A 48 -1.93 -18.84 -27.47
C LYS A 48 -2.57 -17.89 -26.47
N LYS A 49 -2.78 -16.60 -26.81
CA LYS A 49 -3.46 -15.63 -25.93
C LYS A 49 -4.92 -16.02 -25.70
N LEU A 50 -5.62 -16.44 -26.76
CA LEU A 50 -7.01 -16.90 -26.67
C LEU A 50 -7.13 -18.17 -25.80
N ASN A 51 -6.18 -19.10 -25.95
CA ASN A 51 -6.15 -20.35 -25.17
C ASN A 51 -5.92 -20.09 -23.67
N ILE A 52 -5.04 -19.15 -23.30
CA ILE A 52 -4.78 -18.88 -21.88
C ILE A 52 -5.95 -18.21 -21.19
N HIS A 53 -6.62 -17.27 -21.87
CA HIS A 53 -7.83 -16.70 -21.29
C HIS A 53 -8.87 -17.80 -21.01
N LEU A 54 -9.03 -18.76 -21.93
CA LEU A 54 -9.88 -19.92 -21.72
C LEU A 54 -9.37 -20.82 -20.58
N GLU A 55 -8.07 -21.06 -20.45
CA GLU A 55 -7.49 -21.84 -19.34
C GLU A 55 -7.66 -21.15 -17.98
N VAL A 56 -7.48 -19.83 -17.89
CA VAL A 56 -7.79 -19.05 -16.69
C VAL A 56 -9.27 -19.18 -16.32
N LEU A 57 -10.17 -19.06 -17.30
CA LEU A 57 -11.60 -19.23 -17.07
C LEU A 57 -11.95 -20.66 -16.60
N LYS A 58 -11.38 -21.68 -17.23
CA LYS A 58 -11.56 -23.08 -16.82
C LYS A 58 -11.03 -23.32 -15.41
N TYR A 59 -9.84 -22.81 -15.09
CA TYR A 59 -9.23 -22.97 -13.78
C TYR A 59 -10.05 -22.24 -12.71
N LYS A 60 -10.50 -21.00 -12.97
CA LYS A 60 -11.44 -20.26 -12.09
C LYS A 60 -12.73 -21.04 -11.86
N ALA A 61 -13.31 -21.65 -12.90
CA ALA A 61 -14.51 -22.48 -12.77
C ALA A 61 -14.25 -23.73 -11.91
N GLY A 62 -13.05 -24.33 -12.01
CA GLY A 62 -12.61 -25.44 -11.15
C GLY A 62 -12.48 -25.03 -9.68
N LEU A 63 -11.89 -23.87 -9.40
CA LEU A 63 -11.70 -23.35 -8.04
C LEU A 63 -13.01 -23.06 -7.29
N ALA A 64 -14.11 -22.79 -8.00
CA ALA A 64 -15.43 -22.62 -7.37
C ALA A 64 -15.88 -23.85 -6.56
N SER A 65 -15.24 -25.00 -6.76
CA SER A 65 -15.48 -26.24 -6.01
C SER A 65 -14.56 -26.46 -4.80
N ILE A 66 -13.45 -25.72 -4.67
CA ILE A 66 -12.48 -25.83 -3.55
C ILE A 66 -11.95 -24.42 -3.22
N PRO A 67 -12.67 -23.64 -2.39
CA PRO A 67 -12.22 -22.30 -2.03
C PRO A 67 -10.98 -22.35 -1.12
N MET A 68 -10.02 -21.46 -1.37
CA MET A 68 -8.74 -21.40 -0.65
C MET A 68 -8.88 -20.62 0.66
N ASN A 69 -9.81 -21.06 1.52
CA ASN A 69 -10.20 -20.39 2.76
C ASN A 69 -9.05 -20.23 3.79
N CYS A 70 -7.89 -20.85 3.53
CA CYS A 70 -6.71 -20.80 4.41
C CYS A 70 -5.58 -19.90 3.87
N PHE A 71 -5.76 -19.23 2.72
CA PHE A 71 -4.71 -18.36 2.19
C PHE A 71 -4.46 -17.17 3.12
N LYS A 72 -3.19 -16.93 3.42
CA LYS A 72 -2.73 -15.82 4.22
C LYS A 72 -1.30 -15.42 3.87
N VAL A 73 -0.99 -14.15 4.10
CA VAL A 73 0.35 -13.59 3.98
C VAL A 73 0.77 -13.05 5.34
N ASP A 74 1.85 -13.58 5.88
CA ASP A 74 2.42 -13.16 7.17
C ASP A 74 3.66 -12.30 6.92
N TYR A 75 3.70 -11.09 7.49
CA TYR A 75 4.87 -10.20 7.44
C TYR A 75 5.02 -9.38 8.71
N ASN A 76 6.19 -9.48 9.35
CA ASN A 76 6.45 -8.92 10.69
C ASN A 76 5.35 -9.33 11.69
N LYS A 77 4.52 -8.37 12.11
CA LYS A 77 3.41 -8.57 13.06
C LYS A 77 2.03 -8.60 12.38
N HIS A 78 2.00 -8.49 11.05
CA HIS A 78 0.79 -8.40 10.24
C HIS A 78 0.49 -9.74 9.59
N THR A 79 -0.79 -10.08 9.53
CA THR A 79 -1.31 -11.23 8.80
C THR A 79 -2.45 -10.71 7.93
N LEU A 80 -2.34 -10.86 6.62
CA LEU A 80 -3.41 -10.58 5.68
C LEU A 80 -4.06 -11.88 5.26
N THR A 81 -5.38 -11.94 5.37
CA THR A 81 -6.18 -13.03 4.80
C THR A 81 -6.52 -12.73 3.34
N LEU A 82 -7.09 -13.72 2.65
CA LEU A 82 -7.66 -13.48 1.33
C LEU A 82 -8.79 -12.43 1.34
N GLU A 83 -9.56 -12.33 2.44
CA GLU A 83 -10.61 -11.31 2.59
C GLU A 83 -10.00 -9.90 2.63
N ASP A 84 -8.92 -9.71 3.40
CA ASP A 84 -8.20 -8.44 3.44
C ASP A 84 -7.65 -8.05 2.06
N LEU A 85 -6.98 -9.00 1.40
CA LEU A 85 -6.39 -8.77 0.08
C LEU A 85 -7.46 -8.52 -1.00
N SER A 86 -8.64 -9.12 -0.87
CA SER A 86 -9.77 -8.90 -1.79
C SER A 86 -10.31 -7.46 -1.74
N THR A 87 -9.95 -6.68 -0.72
CA THR A 87 -10.27 -5.24 -0.68
C THR A 87 -9.52 -4.43 -1.74
N LEU A 88 -8.47 -5.00 -2.33
CA LEU A 88 -7.77 -4.43 -3.48
C LEU A 88 -8.42 -4.77 -4.82
N ASP A 89 -9.41 -5.69 -4.85
CA ASP A 89 -10.11 -6.04 -6.08
C ASP A 89 -11.03 -4.90 -6.56
N ASP A 90 -11.01 -4.65 -7.86
CA ASP A 90 -11.84 -3.67 -8.58
C ASP A 90 -12.12 -2.36 -7.80
N GLN A 91 -13.36 -2.18 -7.34
CA GLN A 91 -13.83 -0.96 -6.65
C GLN A 91 -14.08 -1.19 -5.16
N ASN A 92 -13.47 -2.22 -4.58
CA ASN A 92 -13.59 -2.47 -3.15
C ASN A 92 -12.81 -1.41 -2.35
N TRP A 93 -13.29 -1.14 -1.15
CA TRP A 93 -12.65 -0.19 -0.23
C TRP A 93 -11.53 -0.89 0.52
N VAL A 94 -10.32 -0.36 0.39
CA VAL A 94 -9.13 -0.86 1.08
C VAL A 94 -9.32 -0.76 2.59
N ASN A 95 -9.06 -1.86 3.30
CA ASN A 95 -9.19 -1.92 4.75
C ASN A 95 -7.91 -1.51 5.49
N ASP A 96 -8.01 -1.40 6.81
CA ASP A 96 -6.89 -1.00 7.67
C ASP A 96 -5.75 -2.03 7.70
N GLN A 97 -6.01 -3.32 7.52
CA GLN A 97 -4.96 -4.34 7.53
C GLN A 97 -4.02 -4.15 6.33
N VAL A 98 -4.60 -3.94 5.13
CA VAL A 98 -3.85 -3.62 3.92
C VAL A 98 -3.06 -2.31 4.08
N ILE A 99 -3.69 -1.25 4.57
CA ILE A 99 -3.01 0.05 4.81
C ILE A 99 -1.81 -0.13 5.74
N ASN A 100 -2.00 -0.85 6.84
CA ASN A 100 -0.98 -1.01 7.88
C ASN A 100 0.18 -1.89 7.43
N MET A 101 -0.09 -3.02 6.76
CA MET A 101 0.99 -3.89 6.29
C MET A 101 1.78 -3.24 5.15
N TYR A 102 1.12 -2.52 4.25
CA TYR A 102 1.83 -1.79 3.18
C TYR A 102 2.72 -0.68 3.75
N GLY A 103 2.26 0.02 4.80
CA GLY A 103 3.07 0.98 5.54
C GLY A 103 4.34 0.38 6.14
N GLU A 104 4.29 -0.87 6.59
CA GLU A 104 5.47 -1.61 7.06
C GLU A 104 6.45 -1.87 5.92
N LEU A 105 5.98 -2.27 4.73
CA LEU A 105 6.82 -2.44 3.53
C LEU A 105 7.54 -1.13 3.15
N ILE A 106 6.86 0.01 3.25
CA ILE A 106 7.45 1.34 3.01
C ILE A 106 8.54 1.65 4.03
N MET A 107 8.32 1.34 5.31
CA MET A 107 9.32 1.56 6.34
C MET A 107 10.58 0.72 6.08
N GLU A 108 10.42 -0.54 5.67
CA GLU A 108 11.53 -1.45 5.37
C GLU A 108 12.30 -0.98 4.12
N ALA A 109 11.59 -0.64 3.04
CA ALA A 109 12.20 -0.16 1.79
C ALA A 109 12.99 1.16 1.96
N THR A 110 12.66 1.96 2.97
CA THR A 110 13.35 3.23 3.27
C THR A 110 14.40 3.11 4.37
N GLU A 111 14.77 1.88 4.78
CA GLU A 111 15.68 1.62 5.91
C GLU A 111 15.23 2.36 7.18
N HIS A 112 13.92 2.44 7.38
CA HIS A 112 13.24 3.18 8.44
C HIS A 112 13.60 4.67 8.54
N LYS A 113 14.10 5.32 7.47
CA LYS A 113 14.23 6.78 7.40
C LYS A 113 12.86 7.46 7.37
N VAL A 114 11.87 6.79 6.79
CA VAL A 114 10.45 7.15 6.86
C VAL A 114 9.79 6.35 7.98
N HIS A 115 8.91 6.98 8.74
CA HIS A 115 8.07 6.29 9.73
C HIS A 115 6.61 6.36 9.33
N PHE A 116 5.98 5.20 9.21
CA PHE A 116 4.56 5.05 8.95
C PHE A 116 3.84 4.77 10.27
N PHE A 117 2.86 5.61 10.61
CA PHE A 117 1.99 5.36 11.75
C PHE A 117 0.89 4.39 11.38
N ASN A 118 0.58 3.48 12.29
CA ASN A 118 -0.59 2.63 12.16
C ASN A 118 -1.87 3.48 12.03
N SER A 119 -2.81 3.07 11.19
CA SER A 119 -4.06 3.76 10.86
C SER A 119 -4.96 4.10 12.07
N PHE A 120 -4.82 3.37 13.19
CA PHE A 120 -5.55 3.65 14.43
C PHE A 120 -4.97 4.82 15.25
N PHE A 121 -3.76 5.29 14.91
CA PHE A 121 -3.06 6.32 15.68
C PHE A 121 -3.86 7.62 15.80
N HIS A 122 -4.34 8.18 14.68
CA HIS A 122 -5.06 9.45 14.71
C HIS A 122 -6.36 9.33 15.52
N ARG A 123 -7.12 8.23 15.34
CA ARG A 123 -8.34 7.97 16.12
C ARG A 123 -8.05 7.93 17.62
N GLN A 124 -6.98 7.23 18.01
CA GLN A 124 -6.57 7.14 19.41
C GLN A 124 -6.12 8.50 19.97
N LEU A 125 -5.38 9.28 19.17
CA LEU A 125 -4.95 10.64 19.54
C LEU A 125 -6.14 11.57 19.75
N VAL A 126 -7.15 11.52 18.87
CA VAL A 126 -8.38 12.30 19.03
C VAL A 126 -9.14 11.90 20.29
N ALA A 127 -9.29 10.59 20.54
CA ALA A 127 -10.09 10.09 21.65
C ALA A 127 -9.45 10.30 23.02
N LYS A 128 -8.12 10.19 23.12
CA LYS A 128 -7.40 10.15 24.41
C LYS A 128 -6.30 11.20 24.57
N GLY A 129 -6.12 12.07 23.57
CA GLY A 129 -5.05 13.04 23.55
C GLY A 129 -3.65 12.40 23.51
N TYR A 130 -2.63 13.21 23.81
CA TYR A 130 -1.23 12.79 23.79
C TYR A 130 -0.97 11.60 24.73
N GLU A 131 -1.51 11.60 25.95
CA GLU A 131 -1.30 10.53 26.93
C GLU A 131 -1.75 9.15 26.42
N GLY A 132 -2.80 9.10 25.59
CA GLY A 132 -3.30 7.85 25.01
C GLY A 132 -2.41 7.26 23.91
N VAL A 133 -1.51 8.07 23.33
CA VAL A 133 -0.59 7.66 22.26
C VAL A 133 0.89 7.79 22.62
N LYS A 134 1.23 8.40 23.76
CA LYS A 134 2.61 8.65 24.25
C LYS A 134 3.52 7.42 24.20
N ARG A 135 2.97 6.22 24.41
CA ARG A 135 3.74 4.96 24.41
C ARG A 135 3.94 4.34 23.02
N TRP A 136 3.23 4.80 22.00
CA TRP A 136 3.28 4.24 20.64
C TRP A 136 4.66 4.42 20.01
N THR A 137 5.34 5.51 20.34
CA THR A 137 6.70 5.85 19.90
C THR A 137 7.74 5.61 20.99
N LYS A 138 7.46 4.75 21.98
CA LYS A 138 8.41 4.48 23.07
C LYS A 138 9.75 3.95 22.56
N LYS A 139 9.74 3.14 21.50
CA LYS A 139 10.91 2.50 20.90
C LYS A 139 11.34 3.15 19.57
N VAL A 140 10.74 4.27 19.20
CA VAL A 140 10.99 4.95 17.93
C VAL A 140 11.35 6.40 18.22
N ASP A 141 12.52 6.82 17.78
CA ASP A 141 12.86 8.23 17.74
C ASP A 141 12.29 8.83 16.45
N LEU A 142 11.21 9.62 16.58
CA LEU A 142 10.60 10.28 15.43
C LEU A 142 11.48 11.40 14.86
N PHE A 143 12.28 12.04 15.70
CA PHE A 143 13.03 13.25 15.33
C PHE A 143 14.27 12.97 14.50
N SER A 144 14.70 11.71 14.42
CA SER A 144 15.70 11.23 13.47
C SER A 144 15.12 10.79 12.11
N LYS A 145 13.80 10.80 11.95
CA LYS A 145 13.14 10.42 10.68
C LYS A 145 13.16 11.60 9.70
N SER A 146 13.22 11.30 8.40
CA SER A 146 13.09 12.32 7.36
C SER A 146 11.64 12.70 7.10
N LEU A 147 10.72 11.72 7.20
CA LEU A 147 9.31 11.89 6.89
C LEU A 147 8.47 11.01 7.81
N LEU A 148 7.37 11.55 8.33
CA LEU A 148 6.33 10.78 8.97
C LEU A 148 5.13 10.67 8.04
N LEU A 149 4.57 9.47 7.89
CA LEU A 149 3.35 9.18 7.13
C LEU A 149 2.25 8.78 8.13
N ILE A 150 1.13 9.49 8.10
CA ILE A 150 0.04 9.32 9.06
C ILE A 150 -1.27 9.15 8.29
N PRO A 151 -1.72 7.90 8.04
CA PRO A 151 -3.03 7.65 7.47
C PRO A 151 -4.13 8.17 8.40
N ILE A 152 -5.10 8.86 7.82
CA ILE A 152 -6.25 9.43 8.51
C ILE A 152 -7.51 8.75 7.98
N HIS A 153 -8.15 7.96 8.84
CA HIS A 153 -9.44 7.34 8.55
C HIS A 153 -10.57 8.13 9.21
N LEU A 154 -11.48 8.68 8.40
CA LEU A 154 -12.67 9.40 8.87
C LEU A 154 -13.92 8.73 8.30
N GLU A 155 -14.57 7.91 9.12
CA GLU A 155 -15.74 7.11 8.77
C GLU A 155 -15.50 6.19 7.55
N ILE A 156 -15.72 6.72 6.34
CA ILE A 156 -15.65 6.00 5.07
C ILE A 156 -14.51 6.48 4.16
N HIS A 157 -13.68 7.42 4.63
CA HIS A 157 -12.71 8.11 3.79
C HIS A 157 -11.28 8.01 4.35
N TRP A 158 -10.35 7.68 3.46
CA TRP A 158 -8.91 7.69 3.72
C TRP A 158 -8.27 8.97 3.18
N SER A 159 -7.48 9.63 4.02
CA SER A 159 -6.59 10.73 3.64
C SER A 159 -5.22 10.54 4.30
N LEU A 160 -4.26 11.39 3.95
CA LEU A 160 -2.88 11.29 4.45
C LEU A 160 -2.40 12.63 5.00
N ILE A 161 -1.82 12.59 6.20
CA ILE A 161 -0.96 13.67 6.70
C ILE A 161 0.49 13.21 6.59
N THR A 162 1.37 14.10 6.14
CA THR A 162 2.82 13.89 6.27
C THR A 162 3.49 14.98 7.08
N VAL A 163 4.54 14.62 7.79
CA VAL A 163 5.37 15.54 8.57
C VAL A 163 6.78 15.51 8.00
N ASP A 164 7.16 16.57 7.30
CA ASP A 164 8.52 16.80 6.84
C ASP A 164 9.33 17.39 7.99
N MET A 165 10.21 16.56 8.55
CA MET A 165 11.00 16.91 9.72
C MET A 165 12.07 17.95 9.40
N ALA A 166 12.61 17.98 8.18
CA ALA A 166 13.67 18.91 7.81
C ALA A 166 13.13 20.33 7.59
N ASN A 167 11.97 20.44 6.94
CA ASN A 167 11.37 21.73 6.59
C ASN A 167 10.36 22.26 7.62
N HIS A 168 10.08 21.48 8.67
CA HIS A 168 9.00 21.76 9.63
C HIS A 168 7.65 21.99 8.95
N HIS A 169 7.30 21.15 7.99
CA HIS A 169 6.03 21.24 7.27
C HIS A 169 5.13 20.05 7.59
N ILE A 170 3.85 20.35 7.85
CA ILE A 170 2.79 19.35 7.99
C ILE A 170 1.90 19.49 6.77
N HIS A 171 1.95 18.48 5.90
CA HIS A 171 1.24 18.43 4.64
C HIS A 171 -0.03 17.59 4.77
N TYR A 172 -1.09 18.02 4.09
CA TYR A 172 -2.34 17.26 3.98
C TYR A 172 -2.58 16.86 2.52
N TYR A 173 -2.94 15.60 2.31
CA TYR A 173 -3.24 15.01 1.01
C TYR A 173 -4.60 14.33 1.07
N ASP A 174 -5.48 14.75 0.17
CA ASP A 174 -6.84 14.23 0.06
C ASP A 174 -7.20 14.12 -1.42
N SER A 175 -7.50 12.90 -1.87
CA SER A 175 -7.83 12.60 -3.27
C SER A 175 -9.22 13.08 -3.69
N GLN A 176 -10.09 13.46 -2.76
CA GLN A 176 -11.39 14.08 -3.02
C GLN A 176 -11.35 15.61 -2.90
N GLY A 177 -10.20 16.17 -2.50
CA GLY A 177 -10.02 17.61 -2.31
C GLY A 177 -10.74 18.15 -1.07
N ILE A 178 -11.19 17.28 -0.17
CA ILE A 178 -11.81 17.66 1.09
C ILE A 178 -10.72 18.12 2.04
N VAL A 179 -11.00 19.10 2.91
CA VAL A 179 -10.01 19.58 3.89
C VAL A 179 -10.61 19.51 5.29
N PHE A 180 -10.06 18.62 6.11
CA PHE A 180 -10.39 18.50 7.53
C PHE A 180 -9.36 19.20 8.41
N LYS A 181 -9.41 20.53 8.53
CA LYS A 181 -8.38 21.33 9.25
C LYS A 181 -8.02 20.80 10.64
N TYR A 182 -9.01 20.29 11.38
CA TYR A 182 -8.80 19.77 12.72
C TYR A 182 -7.83 18.57 12.76
N THR A 183 -7.73 17.76 11.70
CA THR A 183 -6.81 16.60 11.65
C THR A 183 -5.37 17.10 11.65
N ILE A 184 -5.06 18.13 10.85
CA ILE A 184 -3.74 18.76 10.78
C ILE A 184 -3.38 19.42 12.12
N GLU A 185 -4.33 20.12 12.74
CA GLU A 185 -4.15 20.73 14.06
C GLU A 185 -3.88 19.69 15.17
N ASN A 186 -4.55 18.53 15.12
CA ASN A 186 -4.30 17.43 16.04
C ASN A 186 -2.86 16.90 15.90
N ILE A 187 -2.40 16.68 14.66
CA ILE A 187 -1.03 16.22 14.40
C ILE A 187 -0.01 17.27 14.83
N MET A 188 -0.24 18.57 14.56
CA MET A 188 0.65 19.62 15.04
C MET A 188 0.75 19.61 16.57
N ARG A 189 -0.39 19.51 17.29
CA ARG A 189 -0.38 19.41 18.76
C ARG A 189 0.37 18.17 19.25
N TYR A 190 0.24 17.05 18.56
CA TYR A 190 1.01 15.84 18.86
C TYR A 190 2.51 16.05 18.71
N ILE A 191 2.97 16.59 17.58
CA ILE A 191 4.40 16.81 17.31
C ILE A 191 5.01 17.75 18.36
N LEU A 192 4.32 18.84 18.71
CA LEU A 192 4.76 19.77 19.75
C LEU A 192 4.85 19.10 21.13
N ALA A 193 3.86 18.28 21.49
CA ALA A 193 3.85 17.54 22.76
C ALA A 193 4.96 16.49 22.82
N GLU A 194 5.14 15.72 21.75
CA GLU A 194 6.22 14.72 21.63
C GLU A 194 7.59 15.40 21.69
N ALA A 195 7.78 16.53 21.02
CA ALA A 195 9.03 17.29 21.04
C ALA A 195 9.36 17.79 22.44
N LYS A 196 8.35 18.27 23.19
CA LYS A 196 8.51 18.68 24.58
C LYS A 196 8.88 17.49 25.48
N GLU A 197 8.18 16.36 25.36
CA GLU A 197 8.43 15.15 26.14
C GLU A 197 9.84 14.60 25.89
N LYS A 198 10.26 14.55 24.61
CA LYS A 198 11.58 14.06 24.20
C LYS A 198 12.69 15.12 24.35
N LYS A 199 12.36 16.31 24.86
CA LYS A 199 13.29 17.45 25.06
C LYS A 199 13.99 17.91 23.78
N GLN A 200 13.29 17.85 22.67
CA GLN A 200 13.78 18.23 21.34
C GLN A 200 13.38 19.68 21.03
N ALA A 201 14.21 20.65 21.43
CA ALA A 201 13.90 22.08 21.33
C ALA A 201 13.65 22.57 19.89
N THR A 202 14.38 22.01 18.91
CA THR A 202 14.29 22.35 17.48
C THR A 202 12.86 22.19 16.94
N TYR A 203 12.11 21.22 17.44
CA TYR A 203 10.79 20.85 16.91
C TYR A 203 9.62 21.39 17.73
N GLN A 204 9.86 22.29 18.68
CA GLN A 204 8.81 22.90 19.52
C GLN A 204 8.16 24.15 18.91
N ASN A 205 8.62 24.62 17.75
CA ASN A 205 8.06 25.77 17.03
C ASN A 205 8.42 25.72 15.55
N GLY A 206 7.95 26.70 14.77
CA GLY A 206 8.32 26.87 13.35
C GLY A 206 7.54 26.02 12.35
N TRP A 207 6.57 25.22 12.82
CA TRP A 207 5.76 24.35 11.97
C TRP A 207 4.79 25.12 11.08
N LYS A 208 4.71 24.74 9.80
CA LYS A 208 3.74 25.27 8.83
C LYS A 208 2.79 24.19 8.37
N MET A 209 1.50 24.53 8.25
CA MET A 209 0.48 23.66 7.69
C MET A 209 0.32 23.95 6.20
N ILE A 210 0.39 22.91 5.38
CA ILE A 210 0.30 23.01 3.92
C ILE A 210 -0.80 22.08 3.43
N ILE A 211 -1.79 22.64 2.74
CA ILE A 211 -2.80 21.87 2.03
C ILE A 211 -2.30 21.72 0.60
N ASN A 212 -1.97 20.49 0.19
CA ASN A 212 -1.47 20.28 -1.17
C ASN A 212 -2.64 20.36 -2.15
N LYS A 213 -2.53 21.29 -3.10
CA LYS A 213 -3.47 21.45 -4.22
C LYS A 213 -2.80 20.96 -5.50
N GLY A 214 -3.61 20.53 -6.47
CA GLY A 214 -3.09 20.05 -7.75
C GLY A 214 -2.38 18.69 -7.67
N ILE A 215 -2.62 17.94 -6.60
CA ILE A 215 -2.26 16.51 -6.52
C ILE A 215 -3.26 15.69 -7.35
N PRO A 216 -2.92 14.45 -7.74
CA PRO A 216 -3.89 13.53 -8.34
C PRO A 216 -5.20 13.47 -7.54
N GLN A 217 -6.33 13.32 -8.22
CA GLN A 217 -7.65 13.26 -7.58
C GLN A 217 -8.38 11.99 -8.04
N GLN A 218 -9.10 11.37 -7.11
CA GLN A 218 -9.97 10.26 -7.42
C GLN A 218 -11.22 10.75 -8.17
N LYS A 219 -11.79 9.89 -9.00
CA LYS A 219 -13.04 10.15 -9.74
C LYS A 219 -14.16 9.16 -9.38
N ASN A 220 -13.93 8.31 -8.37
CA ASN A 220 -14.92 7.40 -7.79
C ASN A 220 -14.96 7.57 -6.25
N ASP A 221 -15.71 6.72 -5.55
CA ASP A 221 -15.86 6.73 -4.09
C ASP A 221 -15.00 5.68 -3.37
N SER A 222 -14.30 4.80 -4.09
CA SER A 222 -13.65 3.61 -3.54
C SER A 222 -12.13 3.65 -3.49
N ASP A 223 -11.48 4.50 -4.30
CA ASP A 223 -10.02 4.48 -4.43
C ASP A 223 -9.28 5.33 -3.39
N CYS A 224 -9.96 5.99 -2.45
CA CYS A 224 -9.30 6.88 -1.47
C CYS A 224 -8.14 6.18 -0.72
N GLY A 225 -8.33 4.91 -0.32
CA GLY A 225 -7.27 4.11 0.31
C GLY A 225 -6.11 3.79 -0.63
N VAL A 226 -6.39 3.52 -1.91
CA VAL A 226 -5.37 3.25 -2.93
C VAL A 226 -4.55 4.50 -3.23
N PHE A 227 -5.20 5.66 -3.37
CA PHE A 227 -4.52 6.96 -3.50
C PHE A 227 -3.62 7.24 -2.29
N VAL A 228 -4.08 6.97 -1.07
CA VAL A 228 -3.24 7.12 0.15
C VAL A 228 -2.00 6.24 0.09
N LEU A 229 -2.13 4.98 -0.33
CA LEU A 229 -0.98 4.08 -0.48
C LEU A 229 0.00 4.56 -1.56
N GLU A 230 -0.52 5.03 -2.70
CA GLU A 230 0.31 5.56 -3.78
C GLU A 230 1.04 6.84 -3.37
N TYR A 231 0.35 7.77 -2.70
CA TYR A 231 1.00 8.95 -2.12
C TYR A 231 2.11 8.56 -1.15
N CYS A 232 1.84 7.59 -0.26
CA CYS A 232 2.84 7.11 0.70
C CYS A 232 4.07 6.56 -0.01
N LYS A 233 3.90 5.71 -1.03
CA LYS A 233 5.02 5.14 -1.80
C LYS A 233 5.83 6.25 -2.47
N CYS A 234 5.20 7.11 -3.26
CA CYS A 234 5.91 8.16 -3.99
C CYS A 234 6.64 9.11 -3.04
N LEU A 235 5.97 9.60 -1.98
CA LEU A 235 6.59 10.53 -1.03
C LEU A 235 7.74 9.90 -0.25
N ALA A 236 7.62 8.63 0.13
CA ALA A 236 8.67 7.90 0.84
C ALA A 236 9.90 7.65 -0.03
N LEU A 237 9.69 7.33 -1.32
CA LEU A 237 10.75 7.10 -2.29
C LEU A 237 11.25 8.38 -2.98
N LYS A 238 10.69 9.55 -2.61
CA LYS A 238 10.99 10.86 -3.19
C LYS A 238 10.71 10.95 -4.69
N GLU A 239 9.68 10.25 -5.13
CA GLU A 239 9.17 10.26 -6.48
C GLU A 239 8.05 11.30 -6.63
N PRO A 240 7.89 11.89 -7.82
CA PRO A 240 6.81 12.84 -8.06
C PRO A 240 5.45 12.12 -8.13
N LEU A 241 4.37 12.79 -7.71
CA LEU A 241 3.00 12.28 -7.78
C LEU A 241 2.46 12.32 -9.23
N GLN A 242 3.05 11.51 -10.12
CA GLN A 242 2.75 11.45 -11.56
C GLN A 242 1.88 10.23 -11.89
N PHE A 243 0.66 10.22 -11.37
CA PHE A 243 -0.33 9.19 -11.65
C PHE A 243 -1.73 9.81 -11.68
N THR A 244 -2.70 9.05 -12.19
CA THR A 244 -4.08 9.48 -12.31
C THR A 244 -5.05 8.39 -11.88
N GLN A 245 -6.34 8.71 -11.85
CA GLN A 245 -7.41 7.73 -11.63
C GLN A 245 -7.33 6.53 -12.60
N ASP A 246 -6.88 6.74 -13.83
CA ASP A 246 -6.87 5.70 -14.87
C ASP A 246 -5.80 4.63 -14.57
N ASP A 247 -4.85 4.94 -13.69
CA ASP A 247 -3.80 4.03 -13.23
C ASP A 247 -4.26 3.13 -12.07
N MET A 248 -5.34 3.49 -11.36
CA MET A 248 -5.78 2.79 -10.14
C MET A 248 -5.98 1.27 -10.31
N PRO A 249 -6.55 0.76 -11.42
CA PRO A 249 -6.61 -0.69 -11.63
C PRO A 249 -5.24 -1.37 -11.66
N LYS A 250 -4.23 -0.72 -12.23
CA LYS A 250 -2.85 -1.25 -12.25
C LYS A 250 -2.19 -1.11 -10.88
N VAL A 251 -2.40 0.02 -10.21
CA VAL A 251 -1.87 0.26 -8.86
C VAL A 251 -2.41 -0.74 -7.86
N ARG A 252 -3.72 -1.04 -7.87
CA ARG A 252 -4.36 -2.07 -7.05
C ARG A 252 -3.69 -3.45 -7.21
N LYS A 253 -3.48 -3.88 -8.46
CA LYS A 253 -2.78 -5.14 -8.77
C LYS A 253 -1.34 -5.14 -8.29
N ARG A 254 -0.64 -4.01 -8.45
CA ARG A 254 0.74 -3.84 -7.98
C ARG A 254 0.82 -3.95 -6.45
N ILE A 255 -0.03 -3.23 -5.72
CA ILE A 255 -0.10 -3.28 -4.26
C ILE A 255 -0.39 -4.70 -3.78
N TYR A 256 -1.35 -5.39 -4.40
CA TYR A 256 -1.65 -6.79 -4.08
C TYR A 256 -0.39 -7.66 -4.21
N LYS A 257 0.30 -7.57 -5.35
CA LYS A 257 1.52 -8.33 -5.62
C LYS A 257 2.63 -7.99 -4.60
N GLU A 258 2.85 -6.71 -4.33
CA GLU A 258 3.85 -6.24 -3.36
C GLU A 258 3.58 -6.76 -1.94
N LEU A 259 2.30 -6.85 -1.54
CA LEU A 259 1.91 -7.43 -0.26
C LEU A 259 2.19 -8.93 -0.20
N CYS A 260 1.77 -9.70 -1.22
CA CYS A 260 2.05 -11.14 -1.27
C CYS A 260 3.54 -11.46 -1.37
N ASP A 261 4.31 -10.66 -2.11
CA ASP A 261 5.76 -10.80 -2.23
C ASP A 261 6.51 -10.22 -1.01
N CYS A 262 5.79 -9.57 -0.08
CA CYS A 262 6.34 -8.89 1.09
C CYS A 262 7.47 -7.90 0.75
N LYS A 263 7.35 -7.22 -0.40
CA LYS A 263 8.39 -6.35 -0.93
C LYS A 263 7.79 -5.30 -1.86
N LEU A 264 8.22 -4.04 -1.70
CA LEU A 264 7.90 -3.01 -2.68
C LEU A 264 8.62 -3.27 -4.01
N SER A 265 7.91 -3.06 -5.10
CA SER A 265 8.49 -3.05 -6.44
C SER A 265 9.28 -1.76 -6.66
N ASP A 266 10.44 -1.90 -7.30
CA ASP A 266 11.28 -0.80 -7.78
C ASP A 266 10.58 -0.01 -8.90
#